data_AF-A0A645H1C9-F1
#
_entry.id   AF-A0A645H1C9-F1
#
_cell.length_a   1.000
_cell.length_b   1.000
_cell.length_c   1.000
_cell.angle_alpha   90.00
_cell.angle_beta   90.00
_cell.angle_gamma   90.00
#
_symmetry.space_group_name_H-M   'P 1'
#
loop_
_entity.id
_entity.type
_entity.pdbx_description
1 polymer ?
#
loop_
_entity_poly.entity_id
_entity_poly.type
_entity_poly.pdbx_seq_one_letter_code
_entity_poly.pdbx_strand_id
1 'polypeptide(L)'
;MAFYTAEHWIFQWDTDRLADLFEREISDGMFEFCDNAPPVSPFLPWRAGQIKTALEPEGITGKRRTLLLAAAQASARTHAPLMVHVERGSDPIALADFWESNGVPPQKMIFCHMDRMVDSLETHKELCRKGAYLEYDTIGRLKYHTDEREAEIIEQIASSGYLSQLLLSLDTTRARLKSYGGDIGICYLIESFFPFLKARGFSEQSLQQLQQQNPATVYAFACN
;
A
#
# COMPACT_ATOMS: atom_id res chain seq x y z
N MET A 1 -11.17 0.03 -13.52
CA MET A 1 -11.08 -1.43 -13.33
C MET A 1 -10.56 -2.11 -14.61
N ALA A 2 -9.31 -1.85 -14.99
CA ALA A 2 -8.76 -2.26 -16.29
C ALA A 2 -8.05 -3.64 -16.28
N PHE A 3 -7.99 -4.32 -15.13
CA PHE A 3 -7.19 -5.54 -14.95
C PHE A 3 -7.99 -6.85 -15.05
N TYR A 4 -9.32 -6.78 -14.99
CA TYR A 4 -10.21 -7.92 -15.03
C TYR A 4 -11.24 -7.77 -16.16
N THR A 5 -11.69 -8.88 -16.71
CA THR A 5 -12.82 -8.89 -17.66
C THR A 5 -14.11 -8.47 -16.97
N ALA A 6 -15.08 -7.95 -17.72
CA ALA A 6 -16.36 -7.50 -17.15
C ALA A 6 -17.12 -8.65 -16.46
N GLU A 7 -16.90 -9.88 -16.91
CA GLU A 7 -17.50 -11.11 -16.40
C GLU A 7 -16.77 -11.69 -15.19
N HIS A 8 -15.65 -11.09 -14.77
CA HIS A 8 -14.86 -11.59 -13.65
C HIS A 8 -15.70 -11.66 -12.37
N TRP A 9 -15.61 -12.78 -11.64
CA TRP A 9 -16.45 -13.08 -10.47
C TRP A 9 -16.35 -12.01 -9.38
N ILE A 10 -15.20 -11.33 -9.27
CA ILE A 10 -14.98 -10.25 -8.30
C ILE A 10 -15.99 -9.11 -8.50
N PHE A 11 -16.50 -8.92 -9.72
CA PHE A 11 -17.54 -7.93 -10.04
C PHE A 11 -18.95 -8.44 -9.77
N GLN A 12 -19.15 -9.76 -9.71
CA GLN A 12 -20.46 -10.38 -9.49
C GLN A 12 -20.79 -10.61 -8.01
N TRP A 13 -19.79 -10.76 -7.14
CA TRP A 13 -20.02 -11.03 -5.71
C TRP A 13 -20.38 -9.78 -4.91
N ASP A 14 -21.22 -9.94 -3.88
CA ASP A 14 -21.53 -8.85 -2.96
C ASP A 14 -20.39 -8.57 -1.96
N THR A 15 -20.57 -7.54 -1.13
CA THR A 15 -19.57 -7.11 -0.14
C THR A 15 -19.24 -8.22 0.86
N ASP A 16 -20.26 -8.88 1.42
CA ASP A 16 -20.06 -9.86 2.50
C ASP A 16 -19.29 -11.08 1.98
N ARG A 17 -19.67 -11.59 0.81
CA ARG A 17 -18.97 -12.73 0.20
C ARG A 17 -17.51 -12.42 -0.16
N LEU A 18 -17.23 -11.18 -0.58
CA LEU A 18 -15.86 -10.73 -0.84
C LEU A 18 -15.07 -10.57 0.47
N ALA A 19 -15.68 -10.00 1.51
CA ALA A 19 -15.06 -9.85 2.81
C ALA A 19 -14.70 -11.20 3.42
N ASP A 20 -15.62 -12.18 3.35
CA ASP A 20 -15.40 -13.54 3.84
C ASP A 20 -14.26 -14.24 3.09
N LEU A 21 -14.15 -14.03 1.77
CA LEU A 21 -13.01 -14.54 1.01
C LEU A 21 -11.70 -13.93 1.49
N PHE A 22 -11.62 -12.59 1.58
CA PHE A 22 -10.40 -11.90 1.98
C PHE A 22 -9.98 -12.27 3.40
N GLU A 23 -10.92 -12.37 4.32
CA GLU A 23 -10.70 -12.88 5.68
C GLU A 23 -10.16 -14.32 5.66
N ARG A 24 -10.76 -15.20 4.85
CA ARG A 24 -10.30 -16.58 4.71
C ARG A 24 -8.87 -16.66 4.18
N GLU A 25 -8.48 -15.84 3.21
CA GLU A 25 -7.12 -15.85 2.67
C GLU A 25 -6.08 -15.39 3.69
N ILE A 26 -6.46 -14.51 4.63
CA ILE A 26 -5.64 -14.09 5.76
C ILE A 26 -5.57 -15.17 6.85
N SER A 27 -6.69 -15.81 7.17
CA SER A 27 -6.83 -16.66 8.35
C SER A 27 -6.56 -18.14 8.10
N ASP A 28 -6.87 -18.65 6.91
CA ASP A 28 -6.82 -20.08 6.59
C ASP A 28 -5.89 -20.40 5.43
N GLY A 29 -6.02 -19.68 4.31
CA GLY A 29 -5.14 -19.80 3.15
C GLY A 29 -5.75 -19.34 1.83
N MET A 30 -4.87 -19.04 0.86
CA MET A 30 -5.17 -18.39 -0.41
C MET A 30 -5.72 -19.33 -1.49
N PHE A 31 -6.42 -18.77 -2.47
CA PHE A 31 -6.88 -19.45 -3.67
C PHE A 31 -5.97 -19.17 -4.88
N GLU A 32 -5.52 -20.22 -5.57
CA GLU A 32 -4.50 -20.11 -6.62
C GLU A 32 -5.04 -19.63 -7.98
N PHE A 33 -6.30 -19.94 -8.32
CA PHE A 33 -6.86 -19.71 -9.66
C PHE A 33 -7.69 -18.43 -9.77
N CYS A 34 -7.40 -17.43 -8.93
CA CYS A 34 -8.23 -16.24 -8.73
C CYS A 34 -8.57 -15.48 -10.02
N ASP A 35 -7.67 -15.45 -11.01
CA ASP A 35 -7.92 -14.76 -12.30
C ASP A 35 -8.80 -15.57 -13.27
N ASN A 36 -8.90 -16.89 -13.08
CA ASN A 36 -9.51 -17.80 -14.06
C ASN A 36 -10.84 -18.40 -13.59
N ALA A 37 -11.09 -18.44 -12.28
CA ALA A 37 -12.29 -19.04 -11.71
C ALA A 37 -12.67 -18.39 -10.37
N PRO A 38 -13.98 -18.38 -10.02
CA PRO A 38 -14.39 -18.00 -8.67
C PRO A 38 -13.78 -18.95 -7.63
N PRO A 39 -13.37 -18.43 -6.45
CA PRO A 39 -12.81 -19.25 -5.37
C PRO A 39 -13.74 -20.38 -4.96
N VAL A 40 -13.22 -21.61 -5.06
CA VAL A 40 -13.84 -22.86 -4.62
C VAL A 40 -12.76 -23.76 -4.02
N SER A 41 -13.15 -24.66 -3.13
CA SER A 41 -12.23 -25.63 -2.53
C SER A 41 -11.58 -26.52 -3.61
N PRO A 42 -10.30 -26.92 -3.45
CA PRO A 42 -9.42 -26.67 -2.30
C PRO A 42 -8.70 -25.31 -2.35
N PHE A 43 -8.41 -24.78 -1.17
CA PHE A 43 -7.51 -23.63 -0.97
C PHE A 43 -6.10 -24.13 -0.61
N LEU A 44 -5.10 -23.32 -0.91
CA LEU A 44 -3.71 -23.56 -0.49
C LEU A 44 -3.58 -23.37 1.03
N PRO A 45 -2.58 -23.96 1.69
CA PRO A 45 -2.32 -23.75 3.11
C PRO A 45 -1.59 -22.43 3.42
N TRP A 46 -1.18 -21.68 2.38
CA TRP A 46 -0.42 -20.44 2.51
C TRP A 46 -1.35 -19.25 2.69
N ARG A 47 -1.11 -18.45 3.72
CA ARG A 47 -1.94 -17.29 4.07
C ARG A 47 -1.38 -16.00 3.49
N ALA A 48 -2.27 -15.06 3.19
CA ALA A 48 -1.90 -13.68 2.89
C ALA A 48 -1.49 -12.95 4.18
N GLY A 49 -0.65 -11.92 4.04
CA GLY A 49 -0.19 -11.07 5.15
C GLY A 49 -0.71 -9.63 5.08
N GLN A 50 -1.48 -9.28 4.05
CA GLN A 50 -2.07 -7.95 3.86
C GLN A 50 -3.25 -8.02 2.90
N ILE A 51 -4.09 -6.99 2.93
CA ILE A 51 -5.16 -6.76 1.96
C ILE A 51 -4.75 -5.57 1.08
N LYS A 52 -4.93 -5.65 -0.24
CA LYS A 52 -4.60 -4.57 -1.17
C LYS A 52 -5.79 -4.18 -2.04
N THR A 53 -5.95 -2.89 -2.26
CA THR A 53 -7.02 -2.27 -3.04
C THR A 53 -6.46 -1.23 -4.02
N ALA A 54 -7.33 -0.63 -4.83
CA ALA A 54 -6.99 0.47 -5.71
C ALA A 54 -8.06 1.56 -5.63
N LEU A 55 -7.61 2.82 -5.62
CA LEU A 55 -8.44 4.01 -5.65
C LEU A 55 -8.23 4.74 -6.97
N GLU A 56 -9.23 4.66 -7.84
CA GLU A 56 -9.27 5.34 -9.14
C GLU A 56 -9.95 6.72 -8.99
N PRO A 57 -9.79 7.65 -9.95
CA PRO A 57 -10.30 9.02 -9.85
C PRO A 57 -11.83 9.13 -9.72
N GLU A 58 -12.58 8.11 -10.14
CA GLU A 58 -14.04 8.06 -9.97
C GLU A 58 -14.48 7.82 -8.52
N GLY A 59 -13.52 7.53 -7.63
CA GLY A 59 -13.71 7.47 -6.19
C GLY A 59 -14.55 6.28 -5.72
N ILE A 60 -15.22 6.48 -4.58
CA ILE A 60 -15.88 5.44 -3.79
C ILE A 60 -17.32 5.23 -4.29
N THR A 61 -17.46 4.72 -5.52
CA THR A 61 -18.75 4.58 -6.20
C THR A 61 -18.99 3.18 -6.77
N GLY A 62 -20.26 2.81 -6.94
CA GLY A 62 -20.68 1.55 -7.57
C GLY A 62 -19.92 0.33 -7.05
N LYS A 63 -19.39 -0.49 -7.97
CA LYS A 63 -18.64 -1.70 -7.62
C LYS A 63 -17.33 -1.42 -6.89
N ARG A 64 -16.67 -0.28 -7.13
CA ARG A 64 -15.44 0.11 -6.41
C ARG A 64 -15.74 0.27 -4.92
N ARG A 65 -16.87 0.89 -4.57
CA ARG A 65 -17.34 0.95 -3.18
C ARG A 65 -17.54 -0.44 -2.57
N THR A 66 -18.11 -1.39 -3.30
CA THR A 66 -18.27 -2.78 -2.83
C THR A 66 -16.92 -3.42 -2.48
N LEU A 67 -15.91 -3.27 -3.35
CA LEU A 67 -14.57 -3.82 -3.12
C LEU A 67 -13.86 -3.15 -1.95
N LEU A 68 -13.91 -1.81 -1.88
CA LEU A 68 -13.28 -1.03 -0.81
C LEU A 68 -13.92 -1.34 0.54
N LEU A 69 -15.24 -1.54 0.58
CA LEU A 69 -15.95 -1.93 1.79
C LEU A 69 -15.62 -3.37 2.23
N ALA A 70 -15.57 -4.30 1.28
CA ALA A 70 -15.21 -5.69 1.59
C ALA A 70 -13.79 -5.80 2.16
N ALA A 71 -12.84 -5.06 1.58
CA ALA A 71 -11.48 -4.97 2.09
C ALA A 71 -11.41 -4.35 3.49
N ALA A 72 -12.20 -3.30 3.75
CA ALA A 72 -12.30 -2.66 5.06
C ALA A 72 -12.85 -3.63 6.12
N GLN A 73 -13.93 -4.34 5.81
CA GLN A 73 -14.52 -5.34 6.72
C GLN A 73 -13.52 -6.47 7.03
N ALA A 74 -12.87 -7.02 6.01
CA ALA A 74 -11.88 -8.08 6.22
C ALA A 74 -10.68 -7.60 7.05
N SER A 75 -10.17 -6.38 6.80
CA SER A 75 -9.11 -5.77 7.61
C SER A 75 -9.57 -5.54 9.05
N ALA A 76 -10.78 -5.04 9.27
CA ALA A 76 -11.34 -4.81 10.61
C ALA A 76 -11.51 -6.12 11.41
N ARG A 77 -11.92 -7.22 10.76
CA ARG A 77 -12.09 -8.54 11.39
C ARG A 77 -10.77 -9.23 11.71
N THR A 78 -9.75 -9.04 10.87
CA THR A 78 -8.48 -9.78 10.95
C THR A 78 -7.30 -8.97 11.49
N HIS A 79 -7.48 -7.65 11.61
CA HIS A 79 -6.41 -6.68 11.88
C HIS A 79 -5.28 -6.68 10.85
N ALA A 80 -5.52 -7.24 9.66
CA ALA A 80 -4.55 -7.23 8.56
C ALA A 80 -4.30 -5.79 8.06
N PRO A 81 -3.05 -5.46 7.70
CA PRO A 81 -2.73 -4.20 7.02
C PRO A 81 -3.54 -4.04 5.73
N LEU A 82 -4.07 -2.85 5.51
CA LEU A 82 -4.90 -2.50 4.36
C LEU A 82 -4.21 -1.45 3.50
N MET A 83 -3.76 -1.88 2.33
CA MET A 83 -3.01 -1.06 1.39
C MET A 83 -3.90 -0.59 0.22
N VAL A 84 -3.66 0.62 -0.28
CA VAL A 84 -4.31 1.15 -1.49
C VAL A 84 -3.29 1.68 -2.49
N HIS A 85 -3.42 1.23 -3.74
CA HIS A 85 -2.88 1.93 -4.91
C HIS A 85 -3.65 3.23 -5.10
N VAL A 86 -2.99 4.38 -4.94
CA VAL A 86 -3.59 5.69 -5.22
C VAL A 86 -3.31 6.05 -6.67
N GLU A 87 -4.33 6.46 -7.41
CA GLU A 87 -4.19 6.98 -8.77
C GLU A 87 -4.28 8.51 -8.78
N ARG A 88 -3.61 9.16 -9.74
CA ARG A 88 -3.64 10.62 -9.87
C ARG A 88 -5.06 11.14 -10.05
N GLY A 89 -5.43 12.15 -9.26
CA GLY A 89 -6.77 12.76 -9.29
C GLY A 89 -7.81 12.05 -8.42
N SER A 90 -7.41 11.02 -7.67
CA SER A 90 -8.25 10.45 -6.62
C SER A 90 -8.19 11.25 -5.31
N ASP A 91 -9.08 10.92 -4.36
CA ASP A 91 -9.18 11.55 -3.05
C ASP A 91 -8.81 10.54 -1.93
N PRO A 92 -7.54 10.48 -1.52
CA PRO A 92 -7.10 9.54 -0.50
C PRO A 92 -7.61 9.91 0.92
N ILE A 93 -7.96 11.18 1.18
CA ILE A 93 -8.52 11.60 2.47
C ILE A 93 -9.93 11.03 2.61
N ALA A 94 -10.77 11.18 1.57
CA ALA A 94 -12.10 10.60 1.58
C ALA A 94 -12.07 9.07 1.73
N LEU A 95 -11.05 8.40 1.18
CA LEU A 95 -10.87 6.96 1.38
C LEU A 95 -10.47 6.62 2.83
N ALA A 96 -9.55 7.38 3.42
CA ALA A 96 -9.17 7.19 4.82
C ALA A 96 -10.38 7.32 5.75
N ASP A 97 -11.19 8.38 5.57
CA ASP A 97 -12.44 8.60 6.34
C ASP A 97 -13.44 7.46 6.12
N PHE A 98 -13.60 7.01 4.87
CA PHE A 98 -14.47 5.90 4.54
C PHE A 98 -14.03 4.62 5.27
N TRP A 99 -12.76 4.25 5.22
CA TRP A 99 -12.26 3.06 5.92
C TRP A 99 -12.31 3.17 7.43
N GLU A 100 -12.00 4.34 7.98
CA GLU A 100 -12.10 4.63 9.42
C GLU A 100 -13.54 4.45 9.91
N SER A 101 -14.53 4.99 9.17
CA SER A 101 -15.95 4.81 9.47
C SER A 101 -16.44 3.35 9.37
N ASN A 102 -15.69 2.49 8.67
CA ASN A 102 -15.96 1.06 8.53
C ASN A 102 -15.04 0.19 9.41
N GLY A 103 -14.42 0.78 10.44
CA GLY A 103 -13.76 0.05 11.52
C GLY A 103 -12.28 -0.28 11.26
N VAL A 104 -11.68 0.23 10.18
CA VAL A 104 -10.24 0.07 9.96
C VAL A 104 -9.50 1.17 10.75
N PRO A 105 -8.64 0.83 11.71
CA PRO A 105 -7.85 1.84 12.40
C PRO A 105 -6.83 2.48 11.43
N PRO A 106 -6.63 3.81 11.46
CA PRO A 106 -5.68 4.48 10.55
C PRO A 106 -4.27 3.89 10.55
N GLN A 107 -3.81 3.36 11.70
CA GLN A 107 -2.49 2.74 11.84
C GLN A 107 -2.32 1.43 11.05
N LYS A 108 -3.39 0.92 10.43
CA LYS A 108 -3.38 -0.22 9.52
C LYS A 108 -3.53 0.19 8.05
N MET A 109 -3.76 1.48 7.76
CA MET A 109 -3.93 1.97 6.40
C MET A 109 -2.58 2.34 5.78
N ILE A 110 -2.33 1.88 4.55
CA ILE A 110 -1.13 2.18 3.77
C ILE A 110 -1.54 2.76 2.41
N PHE A 111 -1.06 3.96 2.09
CA PHE A 111 -1.32 4.63 0.81
C PHE A 111 -0.06 4.61 -0.06
N CYS A 112 -0.08 3.86 -1.16
CA CYS A 112 1.04 3.75 -2.12
C CYS A 112 1.06 4.92 -3.10
N HIS A 113 2.21 5.10 -3.74
CA HIS A 113 2.43 6.07 -4.84
C HIS A 113 2.15 7.53 -4.48
N MET A 114 2.09 7.84 -3.19
CA MET A 114 1.75 9.19 -2.71
C MET A 114 2.75 10.21 -3.24
N ASP A 115 4.03 9.87 -3.22
CA ASP A 115 5.18 10.60 -3.79
C ASP A 115 5.02 11.02 -5.26
N ARG A 116 4.29 10.25 -6.09
CA ARG A 116 4.11 10.54 -7.53
C ARG A 116 2.68 10.80 -7.98
N MET A 117 1.67 10.51 -7.17
CA MET A 117 0.26 10.67 -7.54
C MET A 117 -0.42 11.83 -6.83
N VAL A 118 0.12 12.31 -5.71
CA VAL A 118 -0.44 13.39 -4.91
C VAL A 118 0.62 14.48 -4.74
N ASP A 119 0.44 15.59 -5.45
CA ASP A 119 1.45 16.67 -5.42
C ASP A 119 1.38 17.49 -4.10
N SER A 120 0.25 17.45 -3.40
CA SER A 120 0.00 18.20 -2.17
C SER A 120 0.58 17.50 -0.93
N LEU A 121 1.71 18.02 -0.42
CA LEU A 121 2.29 17.52 0.84
C LEU A 121 1.40 17.76 2.06
N GLU A 122 0.45 18.70 2.01
CA GLU A 122 -0.53 18.84 3.10
C GLU A 122 -1.47 17.64 3.16
N THR A 123 -1.85 17.05 2.02
CA THR A 123 -2.62 15.81 1.97
C THR A 123 -1.84 14.65 2.60
N HIS A 124 -0.53 14.58 2.36
CA HIS A 124 0.34 13.58 2.99
C HIS A 124 0.34 13.74 4.52
N LYS A 125 0.57 14.97 5.00
CA LYS A 125 0.59 15.28 6.43
C LYS A 125 -0.77 15.00 7.09
N GLU A 126 -1.87 15.23 6.39
CA GLU A 126 -3.21 14.95 6.89
C GLU A 126 -3.46 13.45 7.11
N LEU A 127 -3.09 12.61 6.15
CA LEU A 127 -3.11 11.15 6.31
C LEU A 127 -2.21 10.70 7.47
N CYS A 128 -0.99 11.22 7.56
CA CYS A 128 -0.09 10.88 8.67
C CYS A 128 -0.63 11.35 10.03
N ARG A 129 -1.32 12.50 10.08
CA ARG A 129 -1.96 13.01 11.31
C ARG A 129 -3.08 12.09 11.80
N LYS A 130 -3.82 11.46 10.88
CA LYS A 130 -4.78 10.39 11.22
C LYS A 130 -4.08 9.13 11.75
N GLY A 131 -2.84 8.91 11.36
CA GLY A 131 -2.03 7.74 11.73
C GLY A 131 -1.77 6.77 10.58
N ALA A 132 -2.18 7.11 9.36
CA ALA A 132 -1.95 6.29 8.18
C ALA A 132 -0.49 6.34 7.73
N TYR A 133 -0.05 5.25 7.10
CA TYR A 133 1.27 5.13 6.48
C TYR A 133 1.22 5.56 5.01
N LEU A 134 2.30 6.19 4.57
CA LEU A 134 2.53 6.54 3.17
C LEU A 134 3.67 5.68 2.65
N GLU A 135 3.42 4.92 1.58
CA GLU A 135 4.47 4.24 0.85
C GLU A 135 4.94 5.12 -0.30
N TYR A 136 6.23 5.46 -0.27
CA TYR A 136 6.94 6.13 -1.35
C TYR A 136 7.80 5.11 -2.08
N ASP A 137 7.55 4.98 -3.38
CA ASP A 137 8.02 3.86 -4.18
C ASP A 137 8.53 4.28 -5.57
N THR A 138 8.76 5.59 -5.74
CA THR A 138 9.30 6.21 -6.96
C THR A 138 10.83 6.23 -6.97
N ILE A 139 11.47 5.68 -5.93
CA ILE A 139 12.93 5.50 -5.84
C ILE A 139 13.44 4.69 -7.03
N GLY A 140 14.43 5.24 -7.75
CA GLY A 140 14.96 4.66 -8.98
C GLY A 140 13.97 4.70 -10.17
N ARG A 141 12.99 5.62 -10.17
CA ARG A 141 12.00 5.80 -11.27
C ARG A 141 12.04 7.21 -11.86
N LEU A 142 13.16 7.53 -12.50
CA LEU A 142 13.44 8.85 -13.09
C LEU A 142 12.39 9.38 -14.10
N LYS A 143 11.49 8.52 -14.62
CA LYS A 143 10.37 8.94 -15.47
C LYS A 143 9.30 9.76 -14.74
N TYR A 144 9.21 9.64 -13.42
CA TYR A 144 8.29 10.41 -12.58
C TYR A 144 9.03 11.60 -11.98
N HIS A 145 10.06 11.33 -11.20
CA HIS A 145 11.01 12.33 -10.69
C HIS A 145 12.31 11.66 -10.24
N THR A 146 13.31 12.47 -9.90
CA THR A 146 14.63 11.99 -9.52
C THR A 146 14.70 11.56 -8.06
N ASP A 147 15.71 10.77 -7.70
CA ASP A 147 15.95 10.38 -6.30
C ASP A 147 16.26 11.60 -5.41
N GLU A 148 16.83 12.68 -5.95
CA GLU A 148 16.96 13.95 -5.21
C GLU A 148 15.61 14.52 -4.85
N ARG A 149 14.66 14.54 -5.80
CA ARG A 149 13.30 15.02 -5.54
C ARG A 149 12.56 14.12 -4.56
N GLU A 150 12.75 12.81 -4.66
CA GLU A 150 12.19 11.84 -3.72
C GLU A 150 12.71 12.09 -2.29
N ALA A 151 14.02 12.28 -2.13
CA ALA A 151 14.62 12.61 -0.84
C ALA A 151 14.09 13.94 -0.27
N GLU A 152 13.88 14.96 -1.09
CA GLU A 152 13.26 16.23 -0.65
C GLU A 152 11.82 16.05 -0.13
N ILE A 153 11.03 15.16 -0.74
CA ILE A 153 9.67 14.85 -0.28
C ILE A 153 9.74 14.14 1.07
N ILE A 154 10.62 13.14 1.21
CA ILE A 154 10.85 12.42 2.47
C ILE A 154 11.30 13.40 3.57
N GLU A 155 12.24 14.30 3.30
CA GLU A 155 12.74 15.31 4.24
C GLU A 155 11.63 16.24 4.74
N GLN A 156 10.77 16.72 3.85
CA GLN A 156 9.66 17.62 4.22
C GLN A 156 8.64 16.94 5.12
N ILE A 157 8.34 15.66 4.89
CA ILE A 157 7.38 14.91 5.72
C ILE A 157 8.03 14.48 7.04
N ALA A 158 9.30 14.07 7.02
CA ALA A 158 10.05 13.76 8.22
C ALA A 158 10.22 14.98 9.14
N SER A 159 10.60 16.14 8.59
CA SER A 159 10.72 17.40 9.36
C SER A 159 9.39 17.93 9.88
N SER A 160 8.27 17.50 9.29
CA SER A 160 6.92 17.77 9.81
C SER A 160 6.51 16.81 10.95
N GLY A 161 7.38 15.91 11.39
CA GLY A 161 7.15 15.00 12.51
C GLY A 161 6.57 13.63 12.13
N TYR A 162 6.50 13.30 10.84
CA TYR A 162 5.82 12.09 10.35
C TYR A 162 6.76 11.02 9.78
N LEU A 163 8.03 11.00 10.22
CA LEU A 163 8.99 9.99 9.78
C LEU A 163 8.51 8.55 10.09
N SER A 164 7.81 8.36 11.21
CA SER A 164 7.30 7.05 11.65
C SER A 164 6.18 6.46 10.79
N GLN A 165 5.65 7.24 9.84
CA GLN A 165 4.55 6.86 8.95
C GLN A 165 5.05 6.58 7.51
N LEU A 166 6.35 6.70 7.24
CA LEU A 166 6.89 6.50 5.90
C LEU A 166 7.34 5.04 5.68
N LEU A 167 6.95 4.46 4.55
CA LEU A 167 7.45 3.21 4.02
C LEU A 167 8.14 3.49 2.69
N LEU A 168 9.26 2.80 2.42
CA LEU A 168 10.02 2.98 1.19
C LEU A 168 10.09 1.66 0.41
N SER A 169 9.85 1.74 -0.90
CA SER A 169 9.85 0.60 -1.82
C SER A 169 10.42 1.01 -3.18
N LEU A 170 10.46 0.07 -4.13
CA LEU A 170 10.90 0.31 -5.51
C LEU A 170 9.77 0.13 -6.55
N ASP A 171 8.62 -0.39 -6.12
CA ASP A 171 7.47 -0.76 -6.97
C ASP A 171 7.89 -1.43 -8.30
N THR A 172 8.82 -2.39 -8.18
CA THR A 172 9.49 -2.94 -9.36
C THR A 172 8.60 -3.91 -10.11
N THR A 173 8.81 -3.99 -11.41
CA THR A 173 8.15 -4.97 -12.29
C THR A 173 9.20 -5.82 -12.97
N ARG A 174 8.77 -6.93 -13.59
CA ARG A 174 9.68 -7.78 -14.38
C ARG A 174 10.51 -6.98 -15.38
N ALA A 175 9.91 -6.02 -16.09
CA ALA A 175 10.62 -5.22 -17.08
C ALA A 175 11.68 -4.28 -16.48
N ARG A 176 11.57 -3.93 -15.19
CA ARG A 176 12.47 -2.99 -14.51
C ARG A 176 13.55 -3.67 -13.68
N LEU A 177 13.31 -4.90 -13.24
CA LEU A 177 14.17 -5.59 -12.31
C LEU A 177 15.45 -6.09 -13.00
N LYS A 178 16.61 -5.78 -12.40
CA LYS A 178 17.94 -6.11 -12.94
C LYS A 178 18.14 -7.58 -13.32
N SER A 179 17.57 -8.51 -12.56
CA SER A 179 17.65 -9.95 -12.86
C SER A 179 16.93 -10.36 -14.14
N TYR A 180 16.04 -9.51 -14.65
CA TYR A 180 15.29 -9.72 -15.89
C TYR A 180 15.71 -8.77 -17.01
N GLY A 181 16.84 -8.06 -16.86
CA GLY A 181 17.40 -7.17 -17.88
C GLY A 181 17.02 -5.69 -17.73
N GLY A 182 16.35 -5.29 -16.64
CA GLY A 182 16.17 -3.88 -16.30
C GLY A 182 17.39 -3.26 -15.60
N ASP A 183 17.27 -2.00 -15.20
CA ASP A 183 18.43 -1.23 -14.69
C ASP A 183 18.58 -1.30 -13.16
N ILE A 184 17.46 -1.42 -12.42
CA ILE A 184 17.44 -1.30 -10.96
C ILE A 184 17.27 -2.69 -10.32
N GLY A 185 18.17 -3.02 -9.41
CA GLY A 185 18.09 -4.24 -8.59
C GLY A 185 17.28 -4.04 -7.31
N ILE A 186 16.80 -5.13 -6.72
CA ILE A 186 16.04 -5.06 -5.45
C ILE A 186 16.89 -4.49 -4.29
N CYS A 187 18.21 -4.63 -4.36
CA CYS A 187 19.13 -4.09 -3.36
C CYS A 187 19.36 -2.58 -3.48
N TYR A 188 18.84 -1.90 -4.51
CA TYR A 188 19.12 -0.48 -4.76
C TYR A 188 18.77 0.42 -3.58
N LEU A 189 17.69 0.10 -2.87
CA LEU A 189 17.29 0.84 -1.68
C LEU A 189 18.38 0.81 -0.60
N ILE A 190 18.99 -0.36 -0.38
CA ILE A 190 20.02 -0.60 0.65
C ILE A 190 21.40 -0.12 0.19
N GLU A 191 21.77 -0.41 -1.05
CA GLU A 191 23.12 -0.17 -1.58
C GLU A 191 23.32 1.27 -2.07
N SER A 192 22.23 1.99 -2.39
CA SER A 192 22.33 3.33 -3.00
C SER A 192 21.46 4.36 -2.29
N PHE A 193 20.16 4.13 -2.14
CA PHE A 193 19.26 5.17 -1.66
C PHE A 193 19.41 5.50 -0.16
N PHE A 194 19.52 4.51 0.73
CA PHE A 194 19.78 4.77 2.15
C PHE A 194 21.14 5.43 2.41
N PRO A 195 22.26 5.01 1.77
CA PRO A 195 23.52 5.76 1.80
C PRO A 195 23.37 7.21 1.33
N PHE A 196 22.55 7.44 0.30
CA PHE A 196 22.24 8.79 -0.20
C PHE A 196 21.48 9.62 0.85
N LEU A 197 20.41 9.10 1.46
CA LEU A 197 19.70 9.78 2.56
C LEU A 197 20.63 10.08 3.75
N LYS A 198 21.53 9.14 4.09
CA LYS A 198 22.55 9.36 5.12
C LYS A 198 23.47 10.54 4.79
N ALA A 199 23.95 10.62 3.55
CA ALA A 199 24.78 11.74 3.09
C ALA A 199 24.03 13.09 3.11
N ARG A 200 22.70 13.06 3.03
CA ARG A 200 21.82 14.24 3.16
C ARG A 200 21.50 14.63 4.60
N GLY A 201 21.96 13.86 5.59
CA GLY A 201 21.84 14.20 7.00
C GLY A 201 20.81 13.38 7.79
N PHE A 202 20.22 12.33 7.22
CA PHE A 202 19.44 11.38 8.01
C PHE A 202 20.35 10.67 9.03
N SER A 203 19.93 10.71 10.30
CA SER A 203 20.62 9.99 11.36
C SER A 203 20.47 8.46 11.19
N GLU A 204 21.37 7.69 11.80
CA GLU A 204 21.23 6.22 11.85
C GLU A 204 19.89 5.79 12.45
N GLN A 205 19.40 6.50 13.46
CA GLN A 205 18.10 6.24 14.06
C GLN A 205 16.96 6.49 13.07
N SER A 206 17.03 7.56 12.29
CA SER A 206 16.04 7.87 11.26
C SER A 206 16.04 6.81 10.15
N LEU A 207 17.22 6.34 9.73
CA LEU A 207 17.35 5.28 8.75
C LEU A 207 16.86 3.94 9.30
N GLN A 208 17.11 3.63 10.57
CA GLN A 208 16.58 2.44 11.23
C GLN A 208 15.05 2.48 11.34
N GLN A 209 14.48 3.66 11.61
CA GLN A 209 13.03 3.88 11.63
C GLN A 209 12.41 3.47 10.27
N LEU A 210 12.96 4.00 9.17
CA LEU A 210 12.50 3.72 7.81
C LEU A 210 12.70 2.25 7.40
N GLN A 211 13.87 1.68 7.69
CA GLN A 211 14.25 0.34 7.22
C GLN A 211 13.56 -0.79 7.98
N GLN A 212 13.28 -0.59 9.27
CA GLN A 212 12.93 -1.70 10.16
C GLN A 212 11.68 -1.39 10.98
N GLN A 213 11.68 -0.27 11.71
CA GLN A 213 10.64 -0.05 12.72
C GLN A 213 9.27 0.24 12.09
N ASN A 214 9.22 1.09 11.07
CA ASN A 214 7.99 1.40 10.34
C ASN A 214 7.37 0.15 9.69
N PRO A 215 8.09 -0.62 8.84
CA PRO A 215 7.52 -1.83 8.25
C PRO A 215 7.17 -2.88 9.32
N ALA A 216 8.01 -3.08 10.34
CA ALA A 216 7.69 -4.04 11.41
C ALA A 216 6.41 -3.66 12.16
N THR A 217 6.16 -2.37 12.39
CA THR A 217 4.98 -1.88 13.11
C THR A 217 3.71 -2.04 12.29
N VAL A 218 3.72 -1.54 11.04
CA VAL A 218 2.50 -1.54 10.23
C VAL A 218 2.07 -2.95 9.83
N TYR A 219 3.03 -3.82 9.50
CA TYR A 219 2.76 -5.18 9.04
C TYR A 219 2.57 -6.21 10.18
N ALA A 220 2.82 -5.84 11.44
CA ALA A 220 2.53 -6.72 12.56
C ALA A 220 1.02 -6.94 12.70
N PHE A 221 0.57 -8.19 12.79
CA PHE A 221 -0.78 -8.51 13.24
C PHE A 221 -0.84 -8.24 14.75
N ALA A 222 -1.92 -7.64 15.24
CA ALA A 222 -2.09 -7.49 16.67
C ALA A 222 -2.09 -8.89 17.32
N CYS A 223 -1.29 -9.09 18.36
CA CYS A 223 -1.43 -10.28 19.19
C CYS A 223 -2.76 -10.17 19.94
N ASN A 224 -3.65 -11.14 19.74
CA ASN A 224 -4.81 -11.33 20.60
C ASN A 224 -4.39 -11.64 22.04
#